data_AF-A0A7W8Z385-F1
#
_entry.id   AF-A0A7W8Z385-F1
#
_cell.length_a   1.000
_cell.length_b   1.000
_cell.length_c   1.000
_cell.angle_alpha   90.00
_cell.angle_beta   90.00
_cell.angle_gamma   90.00
#
_symmetry.space_group_name_H-M   'P 1'
#
loop_
_entity.id
_entity.type
_entity.pdbx_description
1 polymer ?
#
loop_
_entity_poly.entity_id
_entity_poly.type
_entity_poly.pdbx_seq_one_letter_code
_entity_poly.pdbx_strand_id
1 'polypeptide(L)' 'MFDPAARAQAAQLDQHEPGWLIWYAVYERLFYASTLTGTANPPCVAARTPDGLRELMREAETTTEMGRAS' A
#
# COMPACT_ATOMS: atom_id res chain seq x y z
N MET A 1 -7.14 20.14 -7.88
CA MET A 1 -7.88 18.95 -8.36
C MET A 1 -8.17 18.09 -7.15
N PHE A 2 -9.40 17.63 -6.94
CA PHE A 2 -9.81 16.90 -5.73
C PHE A 2 -10.47 15.59 -6.15
N ASP A 3 -9.93 14.45 -5.69
CA ASP A 3 -10.41 13.10 -6.01
C ASP A 3 -10.99 12.43 -4.74
N PRO A 4 -12.19 12.82 -4.27
CA PRO A 4 -12.74 12.34 -3.01
C PRO A 4 -13.04 10.84 -3.02
N ALA A 5 -13.47 10.30 -4.17
CA ALA A 5 -13.76 8.88 -4.31
C ALA A 5 -12.49 8.04 -4.12
N ALA A 6 -11.38 8.42 -4.76
CA ALA A 6 -10.11 7.72 -4.61
C ALA A 6 -9.57 7.81 -3.18
N ARG A 7 -9.71 8.97 -2.52
CA ARG A 7 -9.36 9.12 -1.11
C ARG A 7 -10.20 8.24 -0.18
N ALA A 8 -11.51 8.13 -0.45
CA ALA A 8 -12.39 7.25 0.32
C ALA A 8 -12.03 5.78 0.12
N GLN A 9 -11.70 5.37 -1.11
CA GLN A 9 -11.23 4.02 -1.41
C GLN A 9 -9.91 3.70 -0.71
N ALA A 10 -8.95 4.62 -0.72
CA ALA A 10 -7.69 4.44 0.01
C ALA A 10 -7.92 4.31 1.51
N ALA A 11 -8.78 5.14 2.10
CA ALA A 11 -9.12 5.06 3.53
C ALA A 11 -9.87 3.77 3.90
N GLN A 12 -10.76 3.29 3.03
CA GLN A 12 -11.42 2.00 3.23
C GLN A 12 -10.39 0.87 3.17
N LEU A 13 -9.47 0.91 2.21
CA LEU A 13 -8.42 -0.09 2.08
C LEU A 13 -7.49 -0.11 3.30
N ASP A 14 -7.07 1.07 3.78
CA ASP A 14 -6.27 1.24 5.00
C ASP A 14 -6.91 0.57 6.24
N GLN A 15 -8.23 0.72 6.40
CA GLN A 15 -8.97 0.10 7.50
C GLN A 15 -9.05 -1.43 7.43
N HIS A 16 -8.93 -2.01 6.23
CA HIS A 16 -9.05 -3.45 6.01
C HIS A 16 -7.71 -4.20 5.94
N GLU A 17 -6.59 -3.48 5.84
CA GLU A 17 -5.26 -4.06 5.62
C GLU A 17 -4.34 -3.75 6.82
N PRO A 18 -4.51 -4.47 7.96
CA PRO A 18 -3.71 -4.22 9.15
C PRO A 18 -2.22 -4.47 8.88
N GLY A 19 -1.36 -3.56 9.35
CA GLY A 19 0.09 -3.62 9.12
C GLY A 19 0.58 -2.80 7.94
N TRP A 20 -0.34 -2.29 7.12
CA TRP A 20 -0.07 -1.35 6.04
C TRP A 20 -0.57 0.05 6.39
N LEU A 21 0.15 1.06 5.90
CA LEU A 21 -0.31 2.43 5.79
C LEU A 21 -0.62 2.71 4.33
N ILE A 22 -1.85 3.14 4.04
CA ILE A 22 -2.34 3.30 2.67
C ILE A 22 -2.86 4.72 2.44
N TRP A 23 -2.44 5.34 1.34
CA TRP A 23 -2.86 6.70 1.00
C TRP A 23 -3.00 6.92 -0.52
N TYR A 24 -3.68 8.01 -0.88
CA TYR A 24 -3.84 8.43 -2.27
C TYR A 24 -3.12 9.76 -2.53
N ALA A 25 -2.20 9.78 -3.48
CA ALA A 25 -1.51 10.98 -3.92
C ALA A 25 -2.27 11.62 -5.09
N VAL A 26 -2.94 12.75 -4.82
CA VAL A 26 -3.83 13.42 -5.79
C VAL A 26 -3.08 13.91 -7.03
N TYR A 27 -1.84 14.38 -6.88
CA TYR A 27 -1.06 14.89 -8.01
C TYR A 27 -0.55 13.78 -8.94
N GLU A 28 -0.29 12.60 -8.40
CA GLU A 28 0.25 11.45 -9.15
C GLU A 28 -0.87 10.51 -9.62
N ARG A 29 -2.05 10.63 -9.00
CA ARG A 29 -3.22 9.77 -9.22
C ARG A 29 -2.87 8.30 -8.99
N LEU A 30 -2.13 8.06 -7.91
CA LEU A 30 -1.66 6.75 -7.47
C LEU A 30 -2.10 6.48 -6.04
N PHE A 31 -2.42 5.22 -5.80
CA PHE A 31 -2.53 4.65 -4.46
C PHE A 31 -1.14 4.16 -4.05
N TYR A 32 -0.78 4.40 -2.80
CA TYR A 32 0.46 3.95 -2.20
C TYR A 32 0.15 3.10 -0.98
N ALA A 33 1.01 2.12 -0.72
CA ALA A 33 1.00 1.33 0.49
C ALA A 33 2.44 1.15 0.99
N SER A 34 2.65 1.31 2.29
CA SER A 34 3.93 1.07 2.96
C SER A 34 3.74 0.24 4.22
N THR A 35 4.66 -0.67 4.51
CA THR A 35 4.58 -1.47 5.74
C THR A 35 4.92 -0.61 6.96
N LEU A 36 4.20 -0.81 8.07
CA LEU A 36 4.49 -0.13 9.34
C LEU A 36 5.63 -0.79 10.13
N THR A 37 6.45 -1.61 9.48
CA THR A 37 7.57 -2.31 10.14
C THR A 37 8.66 -1.33 10.52
N GLY A 38 9.27 -1.49 11.72
CA GLY A 38 10.37 -0.65 12.22
C GLY A 38 11.70 -0.76 11.44
N THR A 39 11.65 -1.21 10.20
CA THR A 39 12.77 -1.26 9.26
C THR A 39 13.08 0.15 8.76
N ALA A 40 14.36 0.51 8.64
CA ALA A 40 14.79 1.84 8.17
C ALA A 40 14.31 2.20 6.76
N ASN A 41 13.96 1.20 5.94
CA ASN A 41 13.37 1.39 4.63
C ASN A 41 12.26 0.35 4.39
N PRO A 42 11.04 0.60 4.89
CA PRO A 42 9.92 -0.31 4.68
C PRO A 42 9.58 -0.37 3.18
N PRO A 43 9.24 -1.55 2.63
CA PRO A 43 8.78 -1.66 1.26
C PRO A 43 7.57 -0.75 1.02
N CYS A 44 7.66 0.04 -0.04
CA CYS A 44 6.62 0.97 -0.49
C CYS A 44 6.24 0.60 -1.92
N VAL A 45 4.96 0.33 -2.15
CA VAL A 45 4.40 -0.04 -3.45
C VAL A 45 3.36 0.98 -3.89
N ALA A 46 3.17 1.12 -5.21
CA ALA A 46 2.22 2.06 -5.76
C ALA A 46 1.50 1.49 -6.98
N ALA A 47 0.20 1.78 -7.10
CA ALA A 47 -0.63 1.35 -8.21
C ALA A 47 -1.69 2.39 -8.59
N ARG A 48 -2.22 2.30 -9.81
CA ARG A 48 -3.30 3.18 -10.29
C ARG A 48 -4.69 2.77 -9.79
N THR A 49 -4.82 1.56 -9.24
CA THR A 49 -6.09 0.99 -8.77
C THR A 49 -5.92 0.36 -7.39
N PRO A 50 -6.99 0.29 -6.57
CA PRO A 50 -6.96 -0.40 -5.28
C PRO A 50 -6.60 -1.89 -5.41
N ASP A 51 -7.16 -2.58 -6.40
CA ASP A 51 -6.90 -4.02 -6.60
C ASP A 51 -5.44 -4.28 -6.98
N GLY A 52 -4.87 -3.47 -7.89
CA GLY A 52 -3.46 -3.57 -8.24
C GLY A 52 -2.54 -3.23 -7.06
N LEU A 53 -2.97 -2.34 -6.15
CA LEU A 53 -2.22 -2.07 -4.93
C LEU A 53 -2.20 -3.29 -4.01
N ARG A 54 -3.34 -3.96 -3.84
CA ARG A 54 -3.44 -5.18 -3.03
C ARG A 54 -2.57 -6.30 -3.57
N GLU A 55 -2.54 -6.52 -4.88
CA GLU A 55 -1.68 -7.53 -5.50
C GLU A 55 -0.21 -7.28 -5.13
N LEU A 56 0.27 -6.04 -5.33
CA LEU A 56 1.64 -5.64 -4.98
C LEU A 56 1.94 -5.79 -3.47
N MET A 57 0.97 -5.50 -2.60
CA MET A 57 1.11 -5.69 -1.15
C MET A 57 1.33 -7.18 -0.81
N ARG A 58 0.56 -8.09 -1.40
CA ARG A 58 0.72 -9.55 -1.18
C ARG A 58 2.06 -10.08 -1.72
N GLU A 59 2.52 -9.56 -2.85
CA GLU A 59 3.84 -9.87 -3.40
C GLU A 59 4.97 -9.39 -2.46
N ALA A 60 4.82 -8.19 -1.89
CA ALA A 60 5.78 -7.64 -0.94
C ALA A 60 5.82 -8.41 0.39
N GLU A 61 4.67 -8.86 0.89
CA GLU A 61 4.59 -9.75 2.06
C GLU A 61 5.34 -11.06 1.81
N THR A 62 5.06 -11.71 0.68
CA THR A 62 5.70 -12.99 0.29
C THR A 62 7.23 -12.86 0.18
N THR A 63 7.69 -11.77 -0.44
CA THR A 63 9.13 -11.49 -0.60
C THR A 63 9.80 -11.25 0.76
N THR A 64 9.12 -10.55 1.67
CA THR A 64 9.64 -10.24 3.01
C THR A 64 9.72 -11.51 3.87
N GLU A 65 8.74 -12.40 3.79
CA GLU A 65 8.74 -13.67 4.51
C GLU A 65 9.85 -14.61 4.02
N MET A 66 10.06 -14.71 2.71
CA MET A 66 11.16 -15.49 2.12
C MET A 66 12.53 -14.99 2.59
N GLY A 67 12.72 -13.68 2.74
CA GLY A 67 13.97 -13.09 3.23
C GLY A 67 14.25 -13.31 4.72
N ARG A 68 13.23 -13.62 5.54
CA ARG A 68 13.40 -13.94 6.97
C ARG A 68 13.62 -15.43 7.24
N ALA A 69 13.29 -16.30 6.30
CA ALA A 69 13.39 -17.76 6.45
C ALA A 69 14.76 -18.33 5.99
N SER A 70 15.76 -17.48 5.74
CA SER A 70 17.10 -17.82 5.24
C SER A 70 18.21 -17.48 6.23
#